data_AF-A0A315YR07-F1
#
_entry.id   AF-A0A315YR07-F1
#
_cell.length_a   1.000
_cell.length_b   1.000
_cell.length_c   1.000
_cell.angle_alpha   90.00
_cell.angle_beta   90.00
_cell.angle_gamma   90.00
#
_symmetry.space_group_name_H-M   'P 1'
#
loop_
_entity.id
_entity.type
_entity.pdbx_description
1 polymer ?
#
loop_
_entity_poly.entity_id
_entity_poly.type
_entity_poly.pdbx_seq_one_letter_code
_entity_poly.pdbx_strand_id
1 'polypeptide(L)'
;MIDATQIAAAIGAPCIISAKMAEAMTSWENLFKNTASWQKIRVKPLRLPSIVSKEIKRLTLKEFASEVNDPELNAAWQRMLPSLRRKLDYGLAVGGLLLKPYWTGAPKVDIVLQNQYLPISFSDDVCTSVACPETVVIGKISYTRVEVHEYNAGAQQHSIRNLCFRSDNPAFLGRECKLSEVPAWTDILPRKVFDGVTQPLFSIFQVPDANNVDPDSALGISVYADAVDLIRDADEHWERILWELESSERAIDASLDFFRMRDGKPILPRGRERMFHTYENTGNGKDLFNTFSPEIRDTSYFHAFNQILRRIENNCGLAYGTLSEVEDVEKTAEEIKASKQRSYDRVHDIQEGLRPALGGAAYGLSYLRNYYENRGASDVEVTSTFGDGVLEDVDKEFARRMQMVSAGMLTKEQFVMWYFSCDEEAAAELMPKAEALFGNTSPTIGGGNANPLGV
;
A
#
# COMPACT_ATOMS: atom_id res chain seq x y z
N MET A 1 -1.78 11.61 -19.25
CA MET A 1 -2.96 12.12 -18.52
C MET A 1 -3.23 13.52 -19.03
N ILE A 2 -4.49 13.94 -19.10
CA ILE A 2 -4.81 15.32 -19.43
C ILE A 2 -4.37 16.20 -18.27
N ASP A 3 -3.75 17.33 -18.59
CA ASP A 3 -3.24 18.25 -17.57
C ASP A 3 -4.36 18.83 -16.69
N ALA A 4 -4.11 18.93 -15.38
CA ALA A 4 -5.08 19.40 -14.41
C ALA A 4 -5.55 20.84 -14.70
N THR A 5 -4.67 21.70 -15.21
CA THR A 5 -5.04 23.08 -15.55
C THR A 5 -6.01 23.15 -16.73
N GLN A 6 -5.88 22.24 -17.70
CA GLN A 6 -6.83 22.14 -18.81
C GLN A 6 -8.23 21.73 -18.32
N ILE A 7 -8.29 20.76 -17.39
CA ILE A 7 -9.55 20.32 -16.79
C ILE A 7 -10.19 21.46 -16.00
N ALA A 8 -9.42 22.13 -15.12
CA ALA A 8 -9.90 23.25 -14.32
C ALA A 8 -10.45 24.39 -15.20
N ALA A 9 -9.71 24.77 -16.26
CA ALA A 9 -10.14 25.79 -17.20
C ALA A 9 -11.43 25.40 -17.94
N ALA A 10 -11.55 24.15 -18.38
CA ALA A 10 -12.71 23.65 -19.11
C ALA A 10 -14.00 23.63 -18.26
N ILE A 11 -13.88 23.43 -16.94
CA ILE A 11 -15.02 23.43 -16.02
C ILE A 11 -15.30 24.81 -15.40
N GLY A 12 -14.45 25.82 -15.67
CA GLY A 12 -14.58 27.17 -15.13
C GLY A 12 -14.19 27.29 -13.65
N ALA A 13 -13.25 26.46 -13.18
CA ALA A 13 -12.81 26.43 -11.78
C ALA A 13 -11.30 26.76 -11.66
N PRO A 14 -10.84 27.24 -10.49
CA PRO A 14 -9.42 27.38 -10.22
C PRO A 14 -8.74 26.01 -10.13
N CYS A 15 -7.51 25.92 -10.65
CA CYS A 15 -6.65 24.76 -10.42
C CYS A 15 -5.94 24.94 -9.09
N ILE A 16 -6.35 24.17 -8.08
CA ILE A 16 -5.75 24.21 -6.73
C ILE A 16 -4.52 23.32 -6.59
N ILE A 17 -4.23 22.48 -7.58
CA ILE A 17 -3.00 21.68 -7.62
C ILE A 17 -1.85 22.58 -8.08
N SER A 18 -0.87 22.80 -7.20
CA SER A 18 0.35 23.52 -7.55
C SER A 18 1.23 22.69 -8.50
N ALA A 19 2.11 23.37 -9.25
CA ALA A 19 3.07 22.70 -10.13
C ALA A 19 3.97 21.71 -9.35
N LYS A 20 4.42 22.11 -8.14
CA LYS A 20 5.24 21.25 -7.27
C LYS A 20 4.50 19.97 -6.88
N MET A 21 3.23 20.08 -6.49
CA MET A 21 2.42 18.92 -6.13
C MET A 21 2.17 18.01 -7.34
N ALA A 22 1.90 18.59 -8.52
CA ALA A 22 1.70 17.83 -9.75
C ALA A 22 2.96 17.06 -10.18
N GLU A 23 4.13 17.69 -10.06
CA GLU A 23 5.44 17.05 -10.29
C GLU A 23 5.70 15.92 -9.29
N ALA A 24 5.43 16.13 -8.00
CA ALA A 24 5.60 15.12 -6.97
C ALA A 24 4.69 13.90 -7.19
N MET A 25 3.41 14.11 -7.48
CA MET A 25 2.47 13.04 -7.83
C MET A 25 2.93 12.23 -9.05
N THR A 26 3.41 12.92 -10.08
CA THR A 26 3.97 12.27 -11.28
C THR A 26 5.23 11.45 -10.94
N SER A 27 6.10 12.01 -10.09
CA SER A 27 7.29 11.32 -9.61
C SER A 27 6.91 10.04 -8.85
N TRP A 28 6.03 10.11 -7.86
CA TRP A 28 5.57 8.95 -7.09
C TRP A 28 4.94 7.90 -8.00
N GLU A 29 4.06 8.29 -8.93
CA GLU A 29 3.48 7.35 -9.89
C GLU A 29 4.55 6.61 -10.72
N ASN A 30 5.56 7.33 -11.21
CA ASN A 30 6.66 6.74 -11.96
C ASN A 30 7.51 5.79 -11.10
N LEU A 31 7.75 6.15 -9.83
CA LEU A 31 8.46 5.29 -8.88
C LEU A 31 7.72 3.99 -8.62
N PHE A 32 6.41 4.06 -8.38
CA PHE A 32 5.56 2.88 -8.21
C PHE A 32 5.55 1.98 -9.46
N LYS A 33 5.55 2.58 -10.66
CA LYS A 33 5.60 1.87 -11.95
C LYS A 33 6.99 1.35 -12.34
N ASN A 34 8.01 1.62 -11.54
CA ASN A 34 9.41 1.29 -11.83
C ASN A 34 9.90 1.99 -13.11
N THR A 35 9.55 3.26 -13.28
CA THR A 35 9.97 4.15 -14.38
C THR A 35 10.63 5.42 -13.85
N ALA A 36 11.38 5.30 -12.75
CA ALA A 36 12.16 6.38 -12.15
C ALA A 36 13.06 7.12 -13.16
N SER A 37 13.20 8.44 -13.01
CA SER A 37 13.95 9.30 -13.93
C SER A 37 15.46 9.05 -13.93
N TRP A 38 16.01 8.47 -12.85
CA TRP A 38 17.43 8.14 -12.72
C TRP A 38 17.82 6.77 -13.29
N GLN A 39 16.88 6.05 -13.92
CA GLN A 39 17.21 4.80 -14.57
C GLN A 39 18.23 5.01 -15.69
N LYS A 40 19.25 4.16 -15.71
CA LYS A 40 20.31 4.15 -16.71
C LYS A 40 20.47 2.74 -17.27
N ILE A 41 21.44 2.57 -18.17
CA ILE A 41 21.79 1.24 -18.71
C ILE A 41 22.09 0.26 -17.56
N ARG A 42 22.85 0.71 -16.56
CA ARG A 42 23.28 -0.11 -15.42
C ARG A 42 22.46 0.08 -14.14
N VAL A 43 21.97 1.30 -13.87
CA VAL A 43 21.12 1.57 -12.70
C VAL A 43 19.70 1.07 -12.99
N LYS A 44 19.30 0.00 -12.30
CA LYS A 44 17.97 -0.62 -12.41
C LYS A 44 17.21 -0.45 -11.10
N PRO A 45 15.88 -0.16 -11.15
CA PRO A 45 15.10 -0.02 -9.94
C PRO A 45 14.99 -1.33 -9.16
N LEU A 46 15.20 -1.24 -7.86
CA LEU A 46 14.96 -2.31 -6.89
C LEU A 46 13.47 -2.53 -6.59
N ARG A 47 12.60 -1.69 -7.15
CA ARG A 47 11.14 -1.71 -6.96
C ARG A 47 10.66 -1.40 -5.55
N LEU A 48 11.51 -0.77 -4.74
CA LEU A 48 11.25 -0.40 -3.34
C LEU A 48 9.91 0.34 -3.13
N PRO A 49 9.52 1.35 -3.94
CA PRO A 49 8.22 2.03 -3.77
C PRO A 49 7.03 1.06 -3.81
N SER A 50 7.05 0.10 -4.73
CA SER A 50 5.99 -0.90 -4.87
C SER A 50 5.98 -1.92 -3.72
N ILE A 51 7.16 -2.26 -3.18
CA ILE A 51 7.29 -3.17 -2.04
C ILE A 51 6.77 -2.49 -0.77
N VAL A 52 7.22 -1.25 -0.50
CA VAL A 52 6.75 -0.44 0.64
C VAL A 52 5.23 -0.31 0.62
N SER A 53 4.66 0.09 -0.52
CA SER A 53 3.21 0.30 -0.63
C SER A 53 2.41 -1.00 -0.43
N LYS A 54 2.92 -2.13 -0.94
CA LYS A 54 2.29 -3.45 -0.75
C LYS A 54 2.36 -3.92 0.69
N GLU A 55 3.47 -3.65 1.37
CA GLU A 55 3.65 -4.07 2.75
C GLU A 55 2.78 -3.26 3.71
N ILE A 56 2.72 -1.94 3.54
CA ILE A 56 1.80 -1.09 4.30
C ILE A 56 0.35 -1.54 4.05
N LYS A 57 -0.03 -1.81 2.81
CA LYS A 57 -1.35 -2.39 2.50
C LYS A 57 -1.58 -3.72 3.21
N ARG A 58 -0.59 -4.63 3.18
CA ARG A 58 -0.68 -5.95 3.82
C ARG A 58 -0.95 -5.82 5.31
N LEU A 59 -0.20 -4.95 6.00
CA LEU A 59 -0.37 -4.67 7.43
C LEU A 59 -1.73 -4.03 7.72
N THR A 60 -2.10 -3.01 6.93
CA THR A 60 -3.37 -2.29 7.07
C THR A 60 -4.58 -3.22 6.91
N LEU A 61 -4.56 -4.10 5.91
CA LEU A 61 -5.72 -4.91 5.51
C LEU A 61 -5.66 -6.39 5.93
N LYS A 62 -4.70 -6.78 6.78
CA LYS A 62 -4.43 -8.17 7.17
C LYS A 62 -5.69 -8.88 7.66
N GLU A 63 -6.39 -8.25 8.60
CA GLU A 63 -7.62 -8.75 9.24
C GLU A 63 -8.79 -7.80 8.99
N PHE A 64 -8.77 -7.13 7.84
CA PHE A 64 -9.80 -6.17 7.49
C PHE A 64 -11.13 -6.86 7.17
N ALA A 65 -12.18 -6.46 7.87
CA ALA A 65 -13.56 -6.78 7.54
C ALA A 65 -14.38 -5.50 7.55
N SER A 66 -15.37 -5.39 6.67
CA SER A 66 -16.24 -4.22 6.63
C SER A 66 -17.62 -4.62 6.14
N GLU A 67 -18.65 -4.16 6.83
CA GLU A 67 -20.04 -4.53 6.58
C GLU A 67 -20.95 -3.33 6.73
N VAL A 68 -22.08 -3.39 6.03
CA VAL A 68 -23.17 -2.42 6.13
C VAL A 68 -24.37 -3.13 6.75
N ASN A 69 -25.04 -2.47 7.70
CA ASN A 69 -26.19 -3.03 8.42
C ASN A 69 -27.41 -3.38 7.52
N ASP A 70 -27.53 -2.74 6.35
CA ASP A 70 -28.56 -3.01 5.35
C ASP A 70 -28.13 -4.14 4.38
N PRO A 71 -28.86 -5.26 4.27
CA PRO A 71 -28.44 -6.42 3.47
C PRO A 71 -28.22 -6.15 1.99
N GLU A 72 -29.00 -5.25 1.39
CA GLU A 72 -28.93 -4.94 -0.04
C GLU A 72 -27.73 -4.04 -0.34
N LEU A 73 -27.51 -3.01 0.48
CA LEU A 73 -26.31 -2.18 0.41
C LEU A 73 -25.07 -3.00 0.75
N ASN A 74 -25.15 -3.92 1.71
CA ASN A 74 -24.04 -4.81 2.05
C ASN A 74 -23.65 -5.67 0.85
N ALA A 75 -24.59 -6.17 0.05
CA ALA A 75 -24.26 -6.91 -1.17
C ALA A 75 -23.46 -6.07 -2.19
N ALA A 76 -23.77 -4.77 -2.33
CA ALA A 76 -22.98 -3.85 -3.14
C ALA A 76 -21.62 -3.53 -2.49
N TRP A 77 -21.60 -3.37 -1.16
CA TRP A 77 -20.41 -3.11 -0.36
C TRP A 77 -19.38 -4.24 -0.47
N GLN A 78 -19.81 -5.49 -0.28
CA GLN A 78 -18.96 -6.67 -0.41
C GLN A 78 -18.35 -6.83 -1.81
N ARG A 79 -19.03 -6.34 -2.86
CA ARG A 79 -18.47 -6.31 -4.22
C ARG A 79 -17.37 -5.25 -4.40
N MET A 80 -17.41 -4.18 -3.61
CA MET A 80 -16.41 -3.10 -3.64
C MET A 80 -15.11 -3.50 -2.93
N LEU A 81 -15.18 -4.24 -1.81
CA LEU A 81 -14.00 -4.55 -0.97
C LEU A 81 -12.83 -5.21 -1.73
N PRO A 82 -13.03 -6.17 -2.66
CA PRO A 82 -11.92 -6.69 -3.48
C PRO A 82 -11.25 -5.63 -4.35
N SER A 83 -12.02 -4.67 -4.86
CA SER A 83 -11.50 -3.54 -5.64
C SER A 83 -10.66 -2.61 -4.76
N LEU A 84 -11.13 -2.33 -3.53
CA LEU A 84 -10.37 -1.56 -2.53
C LEU A 84 -9.04 -2.25 -2.21
N ARG A 85 -9.06 -3.55 -1.90
CA ARG A 85 -7.84 -4.35 -1.63
C ARG A 85 -6.86 -4.34 -2.79
N ARG A 86 -7.35 -4.32 -4.04
CA ARG A 86 -6.50 -4.27 -5.24
C ARG A 86 -5.93 -2.88 -5.50
N LYS A 87 -6.66 -1.81 -5.17
CA LYS A 87 -6.27 -0.43 -5.47
C LYS A 87 -5.53 0.26 -4.31
N LEU A 88 -5.62 -0.24 -3.08
CA LEU A 88 -5.08 0.47 -1.92
C LEU A 88 -3.57 0.69 -1.97
N ASP A 89 -2.76 -0.27 -2.42
CA ASP A 89 -1.31 -0.07 -2.52
C ASP A 89 -0.97 1.04 -3.51
N TYR A 90 -1.66 1.11 -4.65
CA TYR A 90 -1.47 2.21 -5.58
C TYR A 90 -2.03 3.52 -5.00
N GLY A 91 -3.16 3.49 -4.29
CA GLY A 91 -3.70 4.65 -3.55
C GLY A 91 -2.68 5.22 -2.57
N LEU A 92 -2.09 4.38 -1.72
CA LEU A 92 -1.01 4.72 -0.80
C LEU A 92 0.21 5.28 -1.53
N ALA A 93 0.52 4.76 -2.72
CA ALA A 93 1.63 5.23 -3.52
C ALA A 93 1.39 6.60 -4.15
N VAL A 94 0.16 6.98 -4.49
CA VAL A 94 -0.17 8.29 -5.10
C VAL A 94 -0.71 9.32 -4.12
N GLY A 95 -0.93 8.92 -2.86
CA GLY A 95 -1.34 9.78 -1.75
C GLY A 95 -2.81 9.69 -1.35
N GLY A 96 -3.64 8.95 -2.08
CA GLY A 96 -5.04 8.78 -1.72
C GLY A 96 -5.92 8.08 -2.75
N LEU A 97 -7.20 7.94 -2.39
CA LEU A 97 -8.28 7.36 -3.18
C LEU A 97 -9.54 8.22 -3.06
N LEU A 98 -10.28 8.38 -4.14
CA LEU A 98 -11.67 8.84 -4.13
C LEU A 98 -12.58 7.61 -4.22
N LEU A 99 -13.48 7.46 -3.26
CA LEU A 99 -14.58 6.51 -3.30
C LEU A 99 -15.80 7.24 -3.83
N LYS A 100 -16.27 6.84 -5.01
CA LYS A 100 -17.34 7.50 -5.74
C LYS A 100 -18.53 6.56 -5.91
N PRO A 101 -19.50 6.57 -4.97
CA PRO A 101 -20.78 5.92 -5.15
C PRO A 101 -21.50 6.38 -6.43
N TYR A 102 -22.12 5.44 -7.14
CA TYR A 102 -22.88 5.73 -8.34
C TYR A 102 -23.98 4.68 -8.55
N TRP A 103 -24.96 5.01 -9.40
CA TRP A 103 -26.12 4.15 -9.68
C TRP A 103 -26.14 3.70 -11.14
N THR A 104 -26.13 2.39 -11.37
CA THR A 104 -26.36 1.80 -12.71
C THR A 104 -27.26 0.57 -12.58
N GLY A 105 -28.56 0.79 -12.40
CA GLY A 105 -29.54 -0.25 -12.10
C GLY A 105 -29.39 -0.93 -10.72
N ALA A 106 -28.26 -0.71 -10.06
CA ALA A 106 -27.93 -1.14 -8.71
C ALA A 106 -26.85 -0.17 -8.14
N PRO A 107 -26.75 -0.04 -6.82
CA PRO A 107 -25.75 0.81 -6.19
C PRO A 107 -24.35 0.20 -6.34
N LYS A 108 -23.36 1.02 -6.70
CA LYS A 108 -21.96 0.63 -6.88
C LYS A 108 -21.03 1.72 -6.37
N VAL A 109 -19.76 1.38 -6.14
CA VAL A 109 -18.72 2.34 -5.76
C VAL A 109 -17.55 2.18 -6.71
N ASP A 110 -17.16 3.28 -7.36
CA ASP A 110 -15.91 3.35 -8.09
C ASP A 110 -14.81 3.88 -7.17
N ILE A 111 -13.57 3.43 -7.40
CA ILE A 111 -12.40 3.81 -6.60
C ILE A 111 -11.41 4.46 -7.54
N VAL A 112 -11.25 5.78 -7.45
CA VAL A 112 -10.41 6.55 -8.35
C VAL A 112 -9.12 6.93 -7.63
N LEU A 113 -7.97 6.76 -8.27
CA LEU A 113 -6.67 7.12 -7.67
C LEU A 113 -6.54 8.65 -7.55
N GLN A 114 -5.78 9.16 -6.58
CA GLN A 114 -5.60 10.61 -6.39
C GLN A 114 -5.12 11.35 -7.65
N ASN A 115 -4.27 10.71 -8.45
CA ASN A 115 -3.81 11.30 -9.71
C ASN A 115 -4.85 11.21 -10.84
N GLN A 116 -6.01 10.59 -10.66
CA GLN A 116 -7.03 10.40 -11.70
C GLN A 116 -8.27 11.27 -11.51
N TYR A 117 -8.29 12.14 -10.49
CA TYR A 117 -9.32 13.16 -10.30
C TYR A 117 -8.66 14.49 -9.92
N LEU A 118 -9.42 15.58 -10.07
CA LEU A 118 -9.02 16.92 -9.69
C LEU A 118 -9.92 17.39 -8.54
N PRO A 119 -9.41 17.61 -7.32
CA PRO A 119 -10.17 18.35 -6.32
C PRO A 119 -10.33 19.81 -6.76
N ILE A 120 -11.47 20.40 -6.44
CA ILE A 120 -11.87 21.73 -6.90
C ILE A 120 -12.04 22.69 -5.71
N SER A 121 -12.72 22.24 -4.66
CA SER A 121 -13.00 23.07 -3.48
C SER A 121 -12.99 22.25 -2.20
N PHE A 122 -12.66 22.92 -1.10
CA PHE A 122 -12.65 22.39 0.25
C PHE A 122 -13.43 23.33 1.18
N SER A 123 -14.01 22.77 2.24
CA SER A 123 -14.62 23.50 3.36
C SER A 123 -14.23 22.76 4.63
N ASP A 124 -13.61 23.45 5.59
CA ASP A 124 -13.15 22.86 6.85
C ASP A 124 -12.37 21.54 6.64
N ASP A 125 -11.39 21.57 5.73
CA ASP A 125 -10.55 20.44 5.30
C ASP A 125 -11.29 19.26 4.62
N VAL A 126 -12.62 19.36 4.43
CA VAL A 126 -13.42 18.39 3.68
C VAL A 126 -13.53 18.82 2.23
N CYS A 127 -13.16 17.93 1.30
CA CYS A 127 -13.34 18.19 -0.13
C CYS A 127 -14.82 18.23 -0.51
N THR A 128 -15.29 19.36 -1.03
CA THR A 128 -16.70 19.58 -1.40
C THR A 128 -16.94 19.49 -2.90
N SER A 129 -15.91 19.56 -3.73
CA SER A 129 -16.06 19.40 -5.17
C SER A 129 -14.85 18.71 -5.81
N VAL A 130 -15.13 17.82 -6.78
CA VAL A 130 -14.13 17.08 -7.55
C VAL A 130 -14.54 16.98 -9.02
N ALA A 131 -13.57 16.91 -9.92
CA ALA A 131 -13.74 16.55 -11.33
C ALA A 131 -13.06 15.20 -11.64
N CYS A 132 -13.81 14.28 -12.21
CA CYS A 132 -13.34 12.95 -12.60
C CYS A 132 -13.32 12.85 -14.14
N PRO A 133 -12.15 12.98 -14.79
CA PRO A 133 -12.02 12.76 -16.22
C PRO A 133 -12.02 11.26 -16.56
N GLU A 134 -12.80 10.88 -17.57
CA GLU A 134 -12.82 9.53 -18.16
C GLU A 134 -12.60 9.65 -19.66
N THR A 135 -11.64 8.91 -20.21
CA THR A 135 -11.28 8.98 -21.64
C THR A 135 -11.57 7.67 -22.36
N VAL A 136 -12.26 7.77 -23.51
CA VAL A 136 -12.53 6.66 -24.42
C VAL A 136 -12.00 7.03 -25.81
N VAL A 137 -11.31 6.10 -26.46
CA VAL A 137 -10.79 6.30 -27.82
C VAL A 137 -11.69 5.59 -28.82
N ILE A 138 -12.22 6.33 -29.80
CA ILE A 138 -13.03 5.78 -30.89
C ILE A 138 -12.33 6.11 -32.21
N GLY A 139 -11.79 5.10 -32.86
CA GLY A 139 -10.96 5.27 -34.06
C GLY A 139 -9.67 6.03 -33.71
N LYS A 140 -9.53 7.25 -34.24
CA LYS A 140 -8.37 8.14 -33.99
C LYS A 140 -8.70 9.31 -33.06
N ILE A 141 -9.93 9.40 -32.57
CA ILE A 141 -10.39 10.52 -31.76
C ILE A 141 -10.47 10.06 -30.31
N SER A 142 -9.87 10.84 -29.41
CA SER A 142 -10.02 10.69 -27.96
C SER A 142 -11.20 11.53 -27.51
N TYR A 143 -12.14 10.91 -26.83
CA TYR A 143 -13.25 11.58 -26.17
C TYR A 143 -13.01 11.56 -24.68
N THR A 144 -13.17 12.71 -24.02
CA THR A 144 -13.00 12.83 -22.57
C THR A 144 -14.29 13.39 -21.96
N ARG A 145 -14.89 12.61 -21.07
CA ARG A 145 -15.98 13.06 -20.21
C ARG A 145 -15.39 13.59 -18.91
N VAL A 146 -15.77 14.80 -18.50
CA VAL A 146 -15.41 15.36 -17.19
C VAL A 146 -16.68 15.37 -16.34
N GLU A 147 -16.74 14.45 -15.36
CA GLU A 147 -17.81 14.36 -14.39
C GLU A 147 -17.47 15.21 -13.17
N VAL A 148 -18.18 16.31 -12.96
CA VAL A 148 -17.95 17.27 -11.87
C VAL A 148 -18.99 17.05 -10.78
N HIS A 149 -18.53 16.77 -9.57
CA HIS A 149 -19.34 16.70 -8.36
C HIS A 149 -19.17 17.97 -7.56
N GLU A 150 -20.27 18.54 -7.06
CA GLU A 150 -20.24 19.75 -6.23
C GLU A 150 -21.28 19.62 -5.10
N TYR A 151 -20.81 19.66 -3.86
CA TYR A 151 -21.64 19.66 -2.67
C TYR A 151 -21.78 21.07 -2.10
N ASN A 152 -23.02 21.50 -1.89
CA ASN A 152 -23.36 22.76 -1.25
C ASN A 152 -24.05 22.48 0.09
N ALA A 153 -23.32 22.71 1.19
CA ALA A 153 -23.81 22.49 2.54
C ALA A 153 -25.00 23.39 2.91
N GLY A 154 -24.98 24.67 2.51
CA GLY A 154 -26.03 25.64 2.82
C GLY A 154 -27.36 25.33 2.15
N ALA A 155 -27.33 24.80 0.93
CA ALA A 155 -28.51 24.35 0.20
C ALA A 155 -28.88 22.87 0.46
N GLN A 156 -28.02 22.12 1.16
CA GLN A 156 -28.11 20.66 1.28
C GLN A 156 -28.29 19.96 -0.07
N GLN A 157 -27.49 20.39 -1.06
CA GLN A 157 -27.58 19.90 -2.43
C GLN A 157 -26.26 19.32 -2.90
N HIS A 158 -26.34 18.22 -3.66
CA HIS A 158 -25.21 17.68 -4.42
C HIS A 158 -25.54 17.72 -5.90
N SER A 159 -24.69 18.36 -6.70
CA SER A 159 -24.86 18.41 -8.15
C SER A 159 -23.79 17.58 -8.86
N ILE A 160 -24.20 16.91 -9.94
CA ILE A 160 -23.32 16.20 -10.86
C ILE A 160 -23.50 16.82 -12.24
N ARG A 161 -22.40 17.31 -12.84
CA ARG A 161 -22.35 17.84 -14.21
C ARG A 161 -21.45 16.98 -15.07
N ASN A 162 -21.88 16.68 -16.29
CA ASN A 162 -21.13 15.91 -17.26
C ASN A 162 -20.84 16.79 -18.48
N LEU A 163 -19.55 17.08 -18.68
CA LEU A 163 -19.04 17.76 -19.88
C LEU A 163 -18.34 16.73 -20.76
N CYS A 164 -18.42 16.88 -22.08
CA CYS A 164 -17.80 15.96 -23.02
C CYS A 164 -16.94 16.75 -23.99
N PHE A 165 -15.72 16.27 -24.22
CA PHE A 165 -14.76 16.89 -25.12
C PHE A 165 -14.20 15.85 -26.08
N ARG A 166 -13.73 16.31 -27.24
CA ARG A 166 -13.05 15.46 -28.22
C ARG A 166 -11.78 16.12 -28.72
N SER A 167 -10.77 15.30 -28.93
CA SER A 167 -9.45 15.70 -29.39
C SER A 167 -8.87 14.66 -30.35
N ASP A 168 -8.15 15.13 -31.35
CA ASP A 168 -7.28 14.32 -32.20
C ASP A 168 -5.92 14.00 -31.53
N ASN A 169 -5.59 14.72 -30.44
CA ASN A 169 -4.42 14.48 -29.62
C ASN A 169 -4.82 14.10 -28.19
N PRO A 170 -4.48 12.88 -27.71
CA PRO A 170 -4.86 12.40 -26.38
C PRO A 170 -4.26 13.20 -25.21
N ALA A 171 -3.27 14.08 -25.47
CA ALA A 171 -2.68 14.95 -24.45
C ALA A 171 -3.55 16.20 -24.14
N PHE A 172 -4.55 16.49 -24.98
CA PHE A 172 -5.39 17.69 -24.87
C PHE A 172 -6.86 17.32 -24.77
N LEU A 173 -7.63 18.11 -24.02
CA LEU A 173 -9.10 17.99 -23.97
C LEU A 173 -9.74 18.26 -25.34
N GLY A 174 -9.19 19.23 -26.08
CA GLY A 174 -9.71 19.60 -27.40
C GLY A 174 -10.96 20.47 -27.31
N ARG A 175 -12.01 20.11 -28.05
CA ARG A 175 -13.24 20.91 -28.17
C ARG A 175 -14.41 20.22 -27.50
N GLU A 176 -15.28 21.00 -26.87
CA GLU A 176 -16.53 20.48 -26.29
C GLU A 176 -17.42 19.86 -27.39
N CYS A 177 -18.06 18.74 -27.06
CA CYS A 177 -18.92 17.97 -27.94
C CYS A 177 -20.08 17.34 -27.15
N LYS A 178 -21.02 16.68 -27.83
CA LYS A 178 -22.19 16.10 -27.14
C LYS A 178 -21.84 14.76 -26.50
N LEU A 179 -22.44 14.46 -25.34
CA LEU A 179 -22.35 13.12 -24.71
C LEU A 179 -22.84 12.01 -25.65
N SER A 180 -23.86 12.30 -26.45
CA SER A 180 -24.44 11.37 -27.44
C SER A 180 -23.50 11.01 -28.61
N GLU A 181 -22.36 11.69 -28.76
CA GLU A 181 -21.34 11.29 -29.76
C GLU A 181 -20.59 10.01 -29.33
N VAL A 182 -20.63 9.66 -28.04
CA VAL A 182 -20.02 8.45 -27.51
C VAL A 182 -21.13 7.49 -27.09
N PRO A 183 -21.24 6.29 -27.72
CA PRO A 183 -22.32 5.35 -27.44
C PRO A 183 -22.52 5.03 -25.95
N ALA A 184 -21.41 4.86 -25.21
CA ALA A 184 -21.42 4.55 -23.79
C ALA A 184 -21.96 5.68 -22.88
N TRP A 185 -22.09 6.91 -23.40
CA TRP A 185 -22.50 8.09 -22.63
C TRP A 185 -23.86 8.65 -23.04
N THR A 186 -24.57 7.99 -23.97
CA THR A 186 -25.83 8.47 -24.54
C THR A 186 -26.92 8.69 -23.48
N ASP A 187 -26.97 7.82 -22.46
CA ASP A 187 -27.98 7.88 -21.39
C ASP A 187 -27.53 8.72 -20.18
N ILE A 188 -26.35 9.35 -20.24
CA ILE A 188 -25.82 10.18 -19.16
C ILE A 188 -26.42 11.58 -19.26
N LEU A 189 -27.01 12.04 -18.16
CA LEU A 189 -27.55 13.39 -18.07
C LEU A 189 -26.42 14.44 -18.00
N PRO A 190 -26.50 15.54 -18.77
CA PRO A 190 -25.53 16.65 -18.66
C PRO A 190 -25.48 17.28 -17.27
N ARG A 191 -26.60 17.27 -16.53
CA ARG A 191 -26.67 17.77 -15.15
C ARG A 191 -27.73 17.03 -14.36
N LYS A 192 -27.41 16.70 -13.11
CA LYS A 192 -28.34 16.21 -12.09
C LYS A 192 -28.10 16.94 -10.78
N VAL A 193 -29.18 17.26 -10.06
CA VAL A 193 -29.13 17.81 -8.70
C VAL A 193 -29.88 16.85 -7.79
N PHE A 194 -29.30 16.64 -6.60
CA PHE A 194 -29.81 15.81 -5.53
C PHE A 194 -30.01 16.71 -4.30
N ASP A 195 -31.21 16.66 -3.71
CA ASP A 195 -31.63 17.50 -2.59
C ASP A 195 -31.65 16.74 -1.26
N GLY A 196 -31.54 17.44 -0.14
CA GLY A 196 -31.54 16.81 1.19
C GLY A 196 -30.27 16.01 1.47
N VAL A 197 -29.15 16.43 0.87
CA VAL A 197 -27.83 15.82 1.05
C VAL A 197 -27.09 16.54 2.19
N THR A 198 -26.55 15.78 3.14
CA THR A 198 -25.89 16.29 4.36
C THR A 198 -24.38 16.27 4.30
N GLN A 199 -23.80 15.61 3.30
CA GLN A 199 -22.36 15.56 3.01
C GLN A 199 -22.13 15.15 1.56
N PRO A 200 -20.94 15.36 0.97
CA PRO A 200 -20.70 15.00 -0.43
C PRO A 200 -21.09 13.54 -0.75
N LEU A 201 -21.68 13.30 -1.94
CA LEU A 201 -21.99 11.95 -2.42
C LEU A 201 -20.76 11.19 -2.95
N PHE A 202 -19.58 11.57 -2.46
CA PHE A 202 -18.29 10.92 -2.66
C PHE A 202 -17.50 11.07 -1.36
N SER A 203 -16.46 10.27 -1.20
CA SER A 203 -15.55 10.41 -0.06
C SER A 203 -14.11 10.21 -0.50
N ILE A 204 -13.18 10.80 0.23
CA ILE A 204 -11.76 10.72 -0.08
C ILE A 204 -11.05 10.05 1.10
N PHE A 205 -10.23 9.05 0.78
CA PHE A 205 -9.18 8.55 1.65
C PHE A 205 -7.88 9.23 1.27
N GLN A 206 -7.18 9.80 2.25
CA GLN A 206 -5.85 10.37 2.10
C GLN A 206 -4.88 9.63 3.02
N VAL A 207 -3.64 9.48 2.56
CA VAL A 207 -2.57 9.05 3.44
C VAL A 207 -2.46 10.08 4.58
N PRO A 208 -2.48 9.67 5.86
CA PRO A 208 -2.57 10.56 7.01
C PRO A 208 -1.20 11.16 7.37
N ASP A 209 -0.53 11.76 6.38
CA ASP A 209 0.70 12.51 6.54
C ASP A 209 0.48 14.00 6.31
N ALA A 210 1.25 14.82 7.02
CA ALA A 210 1.38 16.22 6.66
C ALA A 210 2.01 16.34 5.27
N ASN A 211 1.41 17.17 4.41
CA ASN A 211 1.96 17.43 3.08
C ASN A 211 3.20 18.32 3.17
N ASN A 212 4.38 17.71 3.17
CA ASN A 212 5.65 18.43 3.22
C ASN A 212 6.17 18.88 1.83
N VAL A 213 5.48 18.51 0.75
CA VAL A 213 5.76 18.99 -0.62
C VAL A 213 5.10 20.33 -0.87
N ASP A 214 3.83 20.45 -0.46
CA ASP A 214 2.99 21.63 -0.59
C ASP A 214 2.09 21.74 0.65
N PRO A 215 2.53 22.42 1.72
CA PRO A 215 1.80 22.48 2.99
C PRO A 215 0.41 23.12 2.91
N ASP A 216 0.14 23.93 1.87
CA ASP A 216 -1.15 24.55 1.64
C ASP A 216 -2.09 23.66 0.81
N SER A 217 -1.58 22.53 0.30
CA SER A 217 -2.35 21.57 -0.49
C SER A 217 -3.07 20.57 0.41
N ALA A 218 -4.39 20.49 0.24
CA ALA A 218 -5.24 19.51 0.90
C ALA A 218 -5.17 18.11 0.26
N LEU A 219 -4.21 17.82 -0.62
CA LEU A 219 -3.97 16.50 -1.19
C LEU A 219 -3.01 15.68 -0.31
N GLY A 220 -3.24 14.37 -0.22
CA GLY A 220 -2.34 13.47 0.51
C GLY A 220 -1.03 13.23 -0.25
N ILE A 221 0.01 12.80 0.47
CA ILE A 221 1.33 12.47 -0.11
C ILE A 221 1.58 10.97 -0.11
N SER A 222 2.50 10.52 -0.95
CA SER A 222 2.86 9.10 -1.02
C SER A 222 3.42 8.56 0.30
N VAL A 223 3.11 7.31 0.66
CA VAL A 223 3.69 6.64 1.84
C VAL A 223 5.21 6.48 1.82
N TYR A 224 5.87 6.75 0.69
CA TYR A 224 7.33 6.77 0.55
C TYR A 224 7.86 8.14 0.10
N ALA A 225 7.06 9.21 0.20
CA ALA A 225 7.46 10.55 -0.20
C ALA A 225 8.78 11.00 0.46
N ASP A 226 8.94 10.70 1.75
CA ASP A 226 10.13 11.05 2.55
C ASP A 226 11.35 10.18 2.29
N ALA A 227 11.21 9.16 1.45
CA ALA A 227 12.27 8.21 1.12
C ALA A 227 12.70 8.28 -0.35
N VAL A 228 12.18 9.21 -1.17
CA VAL A 228 12.46 9.26 -2.61
C VAL A 228 13.96 9.34 -2.92
N ASP A 229 14.70 10.21 -2.24
CA ASP A 229 16.15 10.33 -2.45
C ASP A 229 16.90 9.08 -1.97
N LEU A 230 16.49 8.49 -0.84
CA LEU A 230 17.09 7.25 -0.33
C LEU A 230 16.83 6.05 -1.27
N ILE A 231 15.66 6.01 -1.92
CA ILE A 231 15.33 5.00 -2.92
C ILE A 231 16.23 5.16 -4.16
N ARG A 232 16.50 6.40 -4.60
CA ARG A 232 17.51 6.65 -5.64
C ARG A 232 18.89 6.16 -5.19
N ASP A 233 19.30 6.51 -3.99
CA ASP A 233 20.60 6.11 -3.45
C ASP A 233 20.73 4.58 -3.36
N ALA A 234 19.65 3.87 -3.01
CA ALA A 234 19.62 2.41 -2.99
C ALA A 234 19.79 1.80 -4.40
N ASP A 235 19.06 2.32 -5.40
CA ASP A 235 19.17 1.86 -6.79
C ASP A 235 20.59 2.07 -7.34
N GLU A 236 21.17 3.25 -7.09
CA GLU A 236 22.54 3.57 -7.52
C GLU A 236 23.58 2.74 -6.78
N HIS A 237 23.41 2.53 -5.48
CA HIS A 237 24.37 1.78 -4.67
C HIS A 237 24.34 0.28 -4.99
N TRP A 238 23.18 -0.27 -5.34
CA TRP A 238 23.09 -1.63 -5.85
C TRP A 238 23.87 -1.80 -7.16
N GLU A 239 23.81 -0.83 -8.07
CA GLU A 239 24.64 -0.85 -9.28
C GLU A 239 26.13 -0.82 -8.96
N ARG A 240 26.55 -0.05 -7.95
CA ARG A 240 27.95 -0.01 -7.50
C ARG A 240 28.42 -1.35 -6.93
N ILE A 241 27.56 -2.07 -6.21
CA ILE A 241 27.83 -3.45 -5.74
C ILE A 241 28.06 -4.37 -6.94
N LEU A 242 27.14 -4.36 -7.90
CA LEU A 242 27.27 -5.19 -9.10
C LEU A 242 28.54 -4.85 -9.89
N TRP A 243 28.91 -3.57 -9.97
CA TRP A 243 30.16 -3.16 -10.62
C TRP A 243 31.41 -3.60 -9.86
N GLU A 244 31.44 -3.50 -8.53
CA GLU A 244 32.59 -3.99 -7.75
C GLU A 244 32.79 -5.49 -8.03
N LEU A 245 31.71 -6.29 -7.98
CA LEU A 245 31.75 -7.72 -8.29
C LEU A 245 32.23 -7.97 -9.73
N GLU A 246 31.66 -7.26 -10.70
CA GLU A 246 32.00 -7.40 -12.12
C GLU A 246 33.45 -7.00 -12.43
N SER A 247 33.95 -5.92 -11.82
CA SER A 247 35.31 -5.40 -12.02
C SER A 247 36.37 -6.19 -11.27
N SER A 248 35.98 -6.93 -10.22
CA SER A 248 36.85 -7.83 -9.46
C SER A 248 36.94 -9.24 -10.03
N GLU A 249 36.26 -9.52 -11.16
CA GLU A 249 36.34 -10.82 -11.82
C GLU A 249 37.81 -11.19 -12.09
N ARG A 250 38.19 -12.38 -11.64
CA ARG A 250 39.57 -12.85 -11.76
C ARG A 250 39.99 -12.92 -13.23
N ALA A 251 41.09 -12.25 -13.54
CA ALA A 251 41.71 -12.25 -14.85
C ALA A 251 43.20 -12.58 -14.75
N ILE A 252 43.81 -12.88 -15.89
CA ILE A 252 45.24 -13.06 -16.06
C ILE A 252 45.76 -11.89 -16.88
N ASP A 253 46.62 -11.07 -16.28
CA ASP A 253 47.36 -10.03 -16.97
C ASP A 253 48.56 -10.68 -17.64
N ALA A 254 48.57 -10.74 -18.97
CA ALA A 254 49.59 -11.44 -19.75
C ALA A 254 50.09 -10.61 -20.94
N SER A 255 51.40 -10.69 -21.23
CA SER A 255 51.98 -10.16 -22.48
C SER A 255 51.35 -10.86 -23.70
N LEU A 256 51.21 -10.13 -24.81
CA LEU A 256 50.76 -10.71 -26.10
C LEU A 256 51.60 -11.92 -26.54
N ASP A 257 52.86 -12.01 -26.12
CA ASP A 257 53.77 -13.12 -26.44
C ASP A 257 53.28 -14.49 -25.93
N PHE A 258 52.36 -14.51 -24.95
CA PHE A 258 51.74 -15.73 -24.44
C PHE A 258 50.57 -16.25 -25.29
N PHE A 259 50.10 -15.47 -26.28
CA PHE A 259 48.91 -15.80 -27.06
C PHE A 259 49.24 -16.09 -28.53
N ARG A 260 48.49 -17.02 -29.13
CA ARG A 260 48.49 -17.16 -30.59
C ARG A 260 47.79 -15.96 -31.20
N MET A 261 48.38 -15.38 -32.24
CA MET A 261 47.83 -14.22 -32.93
C MET A 261 47.08 -14.64 -34.20
N ARG A 262 45.96 -13.96 -34.49
CA ARG A 262 45.24 -14.05 -35.76
C ARG A 262 44.81 -12.65 -36.17
N ASP A 263 45.17 -12.24 -37.38
CA ASP A 263 44.84 -10.92 -37.94
C ASP A 263 45.26 -9.75 -37.00
N GLY A 264 46.42 -9.89 -36.36
CA GLY A 264 46.96 -8.90 -35.43
C GLY A 264 46.29 -8.86 -34.05
N LYS A 265 45.39 -9.80 -33.73
CA LYS A 265 44.71 -9.89 -32.42
C LYS A 265 45.01 -11.21 -31.71
N PRO A 266 45.12 -11.22 -30.37
CA PRO A 266 45.29 -12.45 -29.61
C PRO A 266 44.04 -13.33 -29.70
N ILE A 267 44.22 -14.63 -29.91
CA ILE A 267 43.15 -15.62 -29.87
C ILE A 267 42.89 -15.96 -28.40
N LEU A 268 41.81 -15.41 -27.85
CA LEU A 268 41.35 -15.70 -26.49
C LEU A 268 40.39 -16.89 -26.47
N PRO A 269 40.33 -17.66 -25.36
CA PRO A 269 39.36 -18.73 -25.20
C PRO A 269 37.92 -18.21 -25.30
N ARG A 270 37.14 -18.80 -26.21
CA ARG A 270 35.76 -18.37 -26.47
C ARG A 270 34.90 -18.46 -25.21
N GLY A 271 34.20 -17.38 -24.87
CA GLY A 271 33.35 -17.26 -23.68
C GLY A 271 34.10 -17.03 -22.36
N ARG A 272 35.42 -16.83 -22.40
CA ARG A 272 36.27 -16.49 -21.25
C ARG A 272 37.24 -15.36 -21.57
N GLU A 273 36.94 -14.58 -22.59
CA GLU A 273 37.78 -13.48 -23.07
C GLU A 273 38.03 -12.47 -21.95
N ARG A 274 37.05 -12.23 -21.07
CA ARG A 274 37.16 -11.36 -19.87
C ARG A 274 38.18 -11.85 -18.84
N MET A 275 38.59 -13.13 -18.85
CA MET A 275 39.58 -13.67 -17.93
C MET A 275 41.02 -13.36 -18.35
N PHE A 276 41.24 -12.61 -19.44
CA PHE A 276 42.57 -12.30 -19.94
C PHE A 276 42.68 -10.81 -20.29
N HIS A 277 43.64 -10.11 -19.69
CA HIS A 277 44.04 -8.77 -20.09
C HIS A 277 45.39 -8.86 -20.80
N THR A 278 45.41 -8.40 -22.05
CA THR A 278 46.59 -8.50 -22.91
C THR A 278 47.29 -7.15 -23.00
N TYR A 279 48.62 -7.13 -22.79
CA TYR A 279 49.44 -5.93 -22.87
C TYR A 279 50.50 -6.04 -23.98
N GLU A 280 50.78 -4.92 -24.65
CA GLU A 280 51.92 -4.84 -25.58
C GLU A 280 53.23 -4.87 -24.78
N ASN A 281 54.20 -5.64 -25.26
CA ASN A 281 55.50 -5.78 -24.61
C ASN A 281 56.32 -4.49 -24.77
N THR A 282 56.53 -3.74 -23.70
CA THR A 282 57.30 -2.48 -23.71
C THR A 282 58.81 -2.67 -23.51
N GLY A 283 59.36 -3.86 -23.77
CA GLY A 283 60.80 -4.05 -24.02
C GLY A 283 61.73 -4.13 -22.80
N ASN A 284 61.20 -4.17 -21.57
CA ASN A 284 62.02 -4.21 -20.34
C ASN A 284 62.12 -5.61 -19.68
N GLY A 285 61.97 -6.69 -20.45
CA GLY A 285 62.47 -8.02 -20.08
C GLY A 285 61.85 -8.70 -18.85
N LYS A 286 60.70 -8.22 -18.37
CA LYS A 286 59.83 -9.02 -17.48
C LYS A 286 58.58 -9.37 -18.27
N ASP A 287 58.48 -10.64 -18.66
CA ASP A 287 57.26 -11.21 -19.21
C ASP A 287 56.13 -10.96 -18.21
N LEU A 288 55.25 -10.00 -18.53
CA LEU A 288 54.11 -9.69 -17.68
C LEU A 288 53.20 -10.92 -17.68
N PHE A 289 53.15 -11.62 -16.57
CA PHE A 289 52.24 -12.72 -16.30
C PHE A 289 51.85 -12.69 -14.82
N ASN A 290 50.69 -12.13 -14.51
CA ASN A 290 50.19 -12.02 -13.13
C ASN A 290 48.70 -12.35 -13.07
N THR A 291 48.26 -12.80 -11.89
CA THR A 291 46.84 -12.94 -11.59
C THR A 291 46.28 -11.57 -11.16
N PHE A 292 45.29 -11.08 -11.89
CA PHE A 292 44.46 -9.95 -11.48
C PHE A 292 43.30 -10.49 -10.64
N SER A 293 43.33 -10.24 -9.34
CA SER A 293 42.30 -10.66 -8.38
C SER A 293 42.29 -9.70 -7.20
N PRO A 294 41.80 -8.45 -7.38
CA PRO A 294 41.73 -7.49 -6.29
C PRO A 294 40.81 -7.99 -5.17
N GLU A 295 41.08 -7.56 -3.93
CA GLU A 295 40.18 -7.82 -2.82
C GLU A 295 38.85 -7.09 -3.03
N ILE A 296 37.75 -7.83 -2.86
CA ILE A 296 36.39 -7.29 -3.00
C ILE A 296 36.00 -6.67 -1.68
N ARG A 297 35.55 -5.41 -1.70
CA ARG A 297 35.07 -4.72 -0.49
C ARG A 297 33.61 -5.07 -0.16
N ASP A 298 33.23 -6.33 -0.28
CA ASP A 298 31.83 -6.78 -0.20
C ASP A 298 31.13 -6.32 1.08
N THR A 299 31.76 -6.56 2.23
CA THR A 299 31.18 -6.36 3.56
C THR A 299 30.83 -4.90 3.80
N SER A 300 31.71 -3.98 3.40
CA SER A 300 31.48 -2.53 3.55
C SER A 300 30.36 -2.04 2.64
N TYR A 301 30.28 -2.55 1.41
CA TYR A 301 29.26 -2.14 0.46
C TYR A 301 27.87 -2.67 0.84
N PHE A 302 27.76 -3.94 1.25
CA PHE A 302 26.50 -4.53 1.70
C PHE A 302 26.04 -3.93 3.03
N HIS A 303 26.95 -3.66 3.98
CA HIS A 303 26.59 -2.94 5.20
C HIS A 303 26.06 -1.54 4.89
N ALA A 304 26.71 -0.78 4.01
CA ALA A 304 26.22 0.54 3.60
C ALA A 304 24.84 0.47 2.92
N PHE A 305 24.62 -0.53 2.06
CA PHE A 305 23.33 -0.79 1.43
C PHE A 305 22.24 -1.07 2.46
N ASN A 306 22.53 -1.94 3.43
CA ASN A 306 21.62 -2.29 4.51
C ASN A 306 21.22 -1.06 5.36
N GLN A 307 22.17 -0.15 5.62
CA GLN A 307 21.88 1.11 6.30
C GLN A 307 20.98 2.05 5.49
N ILE A 308 21.10 2.07 4.15
CA ILE A 308 20.18 2.82 3.28
C ILE A 308 18.77 2.22 3.40
N LEU A 309 18.63 0.89 3.31
CA LEU A 309 17.33 0.22 3.45
C LEU A 309 16.68 0.50 4.81
N ARG A 310 17.45 0.51 5.90
CA ARG A 310 16.96 0.89 7.24
C ARG A 310 16.45 2.32 7.32
N ARG A 311 17.10 3.26 6.65
CA ARG A 311 16.64 4.66 6.58
C ARG A 311 15.34 4.77 5.77
N ILE A 312 15.22 3.99 4.70
CA ILE A 312 13.96 3.89 3.93
C ILE A 312 12.85 3.33 4.81
N GLU A 313 13.09 2.23 5.52
CA GLU A 313 12.10 1.67 6.46
C GLU A 313 11.64 2.72 7.47
N ASN A 314 12.58 3.43 8.10
CA ASN A 314 12.26 4.46 9.08
C ASN A 314 11.44 5.61 8.50
N ASN A 315 11.82 6.14 7.34
CA ASN A 315 11.13 7.26 6.69
C ASN A 315 9.75 6.86 6.14
N CYS A 316 9.54 5.59 5.80
CA CYS A 316 8.25 5.08 5.35
C CYS A 316 7.36 4.57 6.49
N GLY A 317 7.81 4.63 7.75
CA GLY A 317 7.09 4.08 8.91
C GLY A 317 6.98 2.55 8.88
N LEU A 318 7.98 1.85 8.36
CA LEU A 318 8.10 0.40 8.41
C LEU A 318 8.98 -0.04 9.59
N ALA A 319 8.73 -1.26 10.07
CA ALA A 319 9.59 -1.88 11.06
C ALA A 319 10.95 -2.26 10.42
N TYR A 320 12.01 -2.25 11.22
CA TYR A 320 13.30 -2.77 10.78
C TYR A 320 13.20 -4.27 10.49
N GLY A 321 13.82 -4.71 9.39
CA GLY A 321 13.77 -6.10 8.95
C GLY A 321 12.67 -6.38 7.92
N THR A 322 11.92 -5.35 7.51
CA THR A 322 10.93 -5.47 6.44
C THR A 322 11.58 -5.48 5.05
N LEU A 323 12.58 -4.63 4.84
CA LEU A 323 13.40 -4.51 3.64
C LEU A 323 14.86 -4.84 3.95
N SER A 324 15.35 -4.38 5.11
CA SER A 324 16.74 -4.52 5.54
C SER A 324 17.00 -5.90 6.15
N GLU A 325 18.25 -6.32 6.13
CA GLU A 325 18.68 -7.50 6.87
C GLU A 325 18.81 -7.17 8.36
N VAL A 326 18.28 -8.07 9.19
CA VAL A 326 18.51 -8.07 10.63
C VAL A 326 19.91 -8.64 10.86
N GLU A 327 20.93 -7.79 10.76
CA GLU A 327 22.29 -8.16 11.18
C GLU A 327 22.29 -8.58 12.65
N ASP A 328 23.07 -9.61 13.01
CA ASP A 328 23.37 -10.04 14.39
C ASP A 328 24.10 -8.96 15.22
N VAL A 329 24.38 -7.79 14.63
CA VAL A 329 24.92 -6.62 15.34
C VAL A 329 23.87 -6.16 16.36
N GLU A 330 24.24 -6.27 17.64
CA GLU A 330 23.48 -5.98 18.86
C GLU A 330 22.66 -4.67 18.78
N LYS A 331 21.50 -4.69 18.11
CA LYS A 331 20.45 -3.73 18.43
C LYS A 331 19.96 -4.07 19.82
N THR A 332 19.85 -3.06 20.67
CA THR A 332 19.18 -3.26 21.95
C THR A 332 17.73 -3.65 21.63
N ALA A 333 17.17 -4.61 22.37
CA ALA A 333 15.79 -5.05 22.17
C ALA A 333 14.77 -3.87 22.18
N GLU A 334 15.16 -2.76 22.80
CA GLU A 334 14.44 -1.49 22.83
C GLU A 334 14.32 -0.82 21.45
N GLU A 335 15.37 -0.78 20.63
CA GLU A 335 15.31 -0.19 19.29
C GLU A 335 14.37 -0.97 18.35
N ILE A 336 14.40 -2.30 18.43
CA ILE A 336 13.51 -3.16 17.66
C ILE A 336 12.06 -2.94 18.10
N LYS A 337 11.81 -2.86 19.41
CA LYS A 337 10.48 -2.58 19.95
C LYS A 337 9.97 -1.21 19.51
N ALA A 338 10.80 -0.17 19.60
CA ALA A 338 10.46 1.18 19.18
C ALA A 338 10.15 1.23 17.67
N SER A 339 10.90 0.50 16.85
CA SER A 339 10.65 0.40 15.41
C SER A 339 9.33 -0.29 15.08
N LYS A 340 8.99 -1.38 15.78
CA LYS A 340 7.68 -2.05 15.63
C LYS A 340 6.53 -1.15 16.07
N GLN A 341 6.69 -0.42 17.18
CA GLN A 341 5.69 0.53 17.65
C GLN A 341 5.42 1.63 16.61
N ARG A 342 6.46 2.25 16.03
CA ARG A 342 6.29 3.23 14.96
C ARG A 342 5.53 2.67 13.76
N SER A 343 5.84 1.43 13.36
CA SER A 343 5.14 0.78 12.26
C SER A 343 3.68 0.50 12.60
N TYR A 344 3.38 0.18 13.84
CA TYR A 344 2.01 0.02 14.32
C TYR A 344 1.26 1.35 14.27
N ASP A 345 1.81 2.40 14.87
CA ASP A 345 1.18 3.72 14.93
C ASP A 345 0.84 4.20 13.51
N ARG A 346 1.80 4.03 12.58
CA ARG A 346 1.62 4.34 11.17
C ARG A 346 0.47 3.58 10.51
N VAL A 347 0.40 2.27 10.74
CA VAL A 347 -0.67 1.43 10.20
C VAL A 347 -2.01 1.80 10.82
N HIS A 348 -2.04 2.07 12.12
CA HIS A 348 -3.22 2.52 12.84
C HIS A 348 -3.77 3.83 12.28
N ASP A 349 -2.92 4.83 12.05
CA ASP A 349 -3.35 6.11 11.45
C ASP A 349 -3.98 5.90 10.06
N ILE A 350 -3.42 5.01 9.24
CA ILE A 350 -3.98 4.67 7.92
C ILE A 350 -5.35 4.00 8.06
N GLN A 351 -5.52 3.10 9.04
CA GLN A 351 -6.80 2.46 9.34
C GLN A 351 -7.84 3.50 9.79
N GLU A 352 -7.46 4.42 10.68
CA GLU A 352 -8.33 5.51 11.15
C GLU A 352 -8.67 6.50 10.04
N GLY A 353 -7.77 6.73 9.07
CA GLY A 353 -8.08 7.50 7.85
C GLY A 353 -9.02 6.78 6.88
N LEU A 354 -8.98 5.45 6.81
CA LEU A 354 -9.89 4.67 5.96
C LEU A 354 -11.33 4.65 6.49
N ARG A 355 -11.53 4.65 7.82
CA ARG A 355 -12.88 4.62 8.45
C ARG A 355 -13.82 5.72 7.95
N PRO A 356 -13.49 7.03 8.03
CA PRO A 356 -14.38 8.09 7.57
C PRO A 356 -14.58 8.05 6.05
N ALA A 357 -13.58 7.65 5.28
CA ALA A 357 -13.72 7.46 3.84
C ALA A 357 -14.76 6.37 3.52
N LEU A 358 -14.69 5.22 4.20
CA LEU A 358 -15.68 4.15 4.07
C LEU A 358 -17.08 4.61 4.52
N GLY A 359 -17.18 5.32 5.64
CA GLY A 359 -18.44 5.90 6.12
C GLY A 359 -19.10 6.84 5.10
N GLY A 360 -18.33 7.78 4.52
CA GLY A 360 -18.84 8.69 3.49
C GLY A 360 -19.25 7.97 2.19
N ALA A 361 -18.54 6.90 1.82
CA ALA A 361 -18.92 6.09 0.66
C ALA A 361 -20.25 5.36 0.88
N ALA A 362 -20.45 4.77 2.06
CA ALA A 362 -21.71 4.10 2.39
C ALA A 362 -22.88 5.09 2.49
N TYR A 363 -22.65 6.29 3.00
CA TYR A 363 -23.65 7.37 2.96
C TYR A 363 -24.08 7.68 1.52
N GLY A 364 -23.13 7.93 0.62
CA GLY A 364 -23.45 8.20 -0.78
C GLY A 364 -24.18 7.04 -1.44
N LEU A 365 -23.80 5.80 -1.11
CA LEU A 365 -24.45 4.58 -1.61
C LEU A 365 -25.91 4.48 -1.13
N SER A 366 -26.14 4.71 0.16
CA SER A 366 -27.47 4.73 0.79
C SER A 366 -28.36 5.80 0.19
N TYR A 367 -27.84 7.03 0.07
CA TYR A 367 -28.58 8.15 -0.50
C TYR A 367 -29.01 7.86 -1.93
N LEU A 368 -28.08 7.41 -2.80
CA LEU A 368 -28.39 7.11 -4.19
C LEU A 368 -29.42 6.00 -4.34
N ARG A 369 -29.32 4.92 -3.53
CA ARG A 369 -30.35 3.86 -3.51
C ARG A 369 -31.72 4.45 -3.15
N ASN A 370 -31.81 5.19 -2.05
CA ASN A 370 -33.07 5.76 -1.59
C ASN A 370 -33.69 6.68 -2.65
N TYR A 371 -32.85 7.48 -3.31
CA TYR A 371 -33.28 8.36 -4.39
C TYR A 371 -33.83 7.60 -5.61
N TYR A 372 -33.08 6.63 -6.15
CA TYR A 372 -33.46 5.95 -7.39
C TYR A 372 -34.58 4.92 -7.21
N GLU A 373 -34.74 4.38 -6.00
CA GLU A 373 -35.78 3.40 -5.68
C GLU A 373 -36.99 4.02 -4.97
N ASN A 374 -37.02 5.35 -4.79
CA ASN A 374 -38.07 6.07 -4.06
C ASN A 374 -38.31 5.52 -2.64
N ARG A 375 -37.23 5.20 -1.91
CA ARG A 375 -37.30 4.77 -0.50
C ARG A 375 -37.14 5.97 0.44
N GLY A 376 -37.68 5.85 1.65
CA GLY A 376 -37.43 6.80 2.73
C GLY A 376 -35.98 6.79 3.19
N ALA A 377 -35.60 7.77 4.00
CA ALA A 377 -34.29 7.78 4.64
C ALA A 377 -34.07 6.51 5.47
N SER A 378 -32.88 5.93 5.35
CA SER A 378 -32.47 4.73 6.07
C SER A 378 -31.23 5.02 6.89
N ASP A 379 -31.23 4.53 8.12
CA ASP A 379 -30.06 4.60 8.99
C ASP A 379 -29.04 3.54 8.54
N VAL A 380 -27.98 4.00 7.88
CA VAL A 380 -26.95 3.13 7.29
C VAL A 380 -25.67 3.31 8.08
N GLU A 381 -25.29 2.24 8.76
CA GLU A 381 -24.09 2.17 9.57
C GLU A 381 -23.08 1.24 8.92
N VAL A 382 -21.82 1.67 8.90
CA VAL A 382 -20.69 0.87 8.42
C VAL A 382 -19.88 0.43 9.62
N THR A 383 -19.76 -0.88 9.80
CA THR A 383 -18.85 -1.45 10.78
C THR A 383 -17.59 -1.89 10.05
N SER A 384 -16.43 -1.37 10.45
CA SER A 384 -15.14 -1.78 9.90
C SER A 384 -14.22 -2.26 11.02
N THR A 385 -13.73 -3.49 10.87
CA THR A 385 -12.79 -4.11 11.80
C THR A 385 -11.42 -4.16 11.13
N PHE A 386 -10.40 -3.72 11.86
CA PHE A 386 -9.01 -3.80 11.46
C PHE A 386 -8.23 -4.52 12.56
N GLY A 387 -7.21 -5.29 12.17
CA GLY A 387 -6.35 -6.03 13.09
C GLY A 387 -5.09 -5.28 13.48
N ASP A 388 -4.49 -5.72 14.59
CA ASP A 388 -3.20 -5.25 15.10
C ASP A 388 -2.04 -6.14 14.58
N GLY A 389 -1.98 -6.29 13.26
CA GLY A 389 -1.03 -7.21 12.62
C GLY A 389 0.45 -6.91 12.85
N VAL A 390 0.79 -5.80 13.54
CA VAL A 390 2.16 -5.32 13.79
C VAL A 390 2.64 -5.64 15.22
N LEU A 391 1.77 -5.54 16.24
CA LEU A 391 2.16 -5.74 17.64
C LEU A 391 1.92 -7.15 18.19
N GLU A 392 1.07 -7.96 17.55
CA GLU A 392 0.80 -9.32 18.03
C GLU A 392 2.00 -10.26 17.84
N ASP A 393 2.85 -10.28 18.85
CA ASP A 393 3.63 -11.44 19.23
C ASP A 393 2.63 -12.45 19.81
N VAL A 394 2.04 -13.27 18.93
CA VAL A 394 1.01 -14.27 19.26
C VAL A 394 1.44 -15.13 20.44
N ASP A 395 2.74 -15.42 20.55
CA ASP A 395 3.31 -16.20 21.64
C ASP A 395 3.28 -15.45 22.98
N LYS A 396 3.52 -14.13 22.97
CA LYS A 396 3.38 -13.29 24.18
C LYS A 396 1.94 -13.04 24.57
N GLU A 397 1.04 -12.79 23.62
CA GLU A 397 -0.38 -12.60 23.92
C GLU A 397 -0.98 -13.92 24.44
N PHE A 398 -0.59 -15.05 23.84
CA PHE A 398 -0.91 -16.38 24.34
C PHE A 398 -0.37 -16.58 25.75
N ALA A 399 0.92 -16.29 26.01
CA ALA A 399 1.52 -16.43 27.34
C ALA A 399 0.85 -15.53 28.38
N ARG A 400 0.54 -14.27 28.03
CA ARG A 400 -0.16 -13.32 28.90
C ARG A 400 -1.56 -13.82 29.25
N ARG A 401 -2.34 -14.20 28.25
CA ARG A 401 -3.71 -14.72 28.46
C ARG A 401 -3.69 -16.04 29.22
N MET A 402 -2.70 -16.90 28.98
CA MET A 402 -2.51 -18.13 29.77
C MET A 402 -2.17 -17.83 31.24
N GLN A 403 -1.36 -16.80 31.51
CA GLN A 403 -1.12 -16.32 32.87
C GLN A 403 -2.40 -15.77 33.50
N MET A 404 -3.22 -15.02 32.77
CA MET A 404 -4.51 -14.51 33.27
C MET A 404 -5.49 -15.64 33.59
N VAL A 405 -5.56 -16.69 32.74
CA VAL A 405 -6.33 -17.90 33.03
C VAL A 405 -5.81 -18.60 34.28
N SER A 406 -4.49 -18.74 34.40
CA SER A 406 -3.85 -19.37 35.57
C SER A 406 -4.07 -18.57 36.86
N ALA A 407 -4.14 -17.25 36.76
CA ALA A 407 -4.42 -16.32 37.86
C ALA A 407 -5.93 -16.16 38.16
N GLY A 408 -6.81 -16.80 37.40
CA GLY A 408 -8.27 -16.70 37.56
C GLY A 408 -8.87 -15.35 37.12
N MET A 409 -8.13 -14.55 36.35
CA MET A 409 -8.57 -13.24 35.83
C MET A 409 -9.30 -13.34 34.48
N LEU A 410 -9.09 -14.44 33.74
CA LEU A 410 -9.73 -14.73 32.45
C LEU A 410 -10.32 -16.14 32.50
N THR A 411 -11.54 -16.36 32.01
CA THR A 411 -12.13 -17.70 31.99
C THR A 411 -11.50 -18.57 30.90
N LYS A 412 -11.54 -19.89 31.07
CA LYS A 412 -10.98 -20.83 30.08
C LYS A 412 -11.76 -20.80 28.78
N GLU A 413 -13.06 -20.58 28.89
CA GLU A 413 -14.00 -20.46 27.77
C GLU A 413 -13.66 -19.24 26.92
N GLN A 414 -13.47 -18.07 27.55
CA GLN A 414 -13.05 -16.85 26.85
C GLN A 414 -11.67 -16.98 26.20
N PHE A 415 -10.76 -17.75 26.81
CA PHE A 415 -9.47 -18.06 26.23
C PHE A 415 -9.59 -18.94 24.97
N VAL A 416 -10.40 -20.01 25.02
CA VAL A 416 -10.63 -20.92 23.90
C VAL A 416 -11.34 -20.22 22.73
N MET A 417 -12.37 -19.43 23.03
CA MET A 417 -13.08 -18.61 22.04
C MET A 417 -12.11 -17.67 21.30
N TRP A 418 -11.21 -17.01 22.03
CA TRP A 418 -10.19 -16.17 21.42
C TRP A 418 -9.18 -16.96 20.60
N TYR A 419 -8.62 -18.05 21.14
CA TYR A 419 -7.55 -18.79 20.49
C TYR A 419 -8.00 -19.49 19.20
N PHE A 420 -9.24 -19.99 19.17
CA PHE A 420 -9.81 -20.68 18.01
C PHE A 420 -10.74 -19.79 17.17
N SER A 421 -10.90 -18.51 17.53
CA SER A 421 -11.82 -17.57 16.89
C SER A 421 -13.23 -18.15 16.70
N CYS A 422 -13.77 -18.77 17.76
CA CYS A 422 -15.06 -19.46 17.73
C CYS A 422 -16.07 -18.85 18.72
N ASP A 423 -17.35 -19.15 18.51
CA ASP A 423 -18.42 -18.77 19.44
C ASP A 423 -18.43 -19.63 20.71
N GLU A 424 -19.27 -19.25 21.66
CA GLU A 424 -19.33 -19.88 22.99
C GLU A 424 -19.75 -21.35 22.93
N GLU A 425 -20.65 -21.71 22.00
CA GLU A 425 -21.10 -23.09 21.80
C GLU A 425 -19.96 -23.97 21.28
N ALA A 426 -19.25 -23.51 20.24
CA ALA A 426 -18.10 -24.22 19.69
C ALA A 426 -16.93 -24.31 20.69
N ALA A 427 -16.72 -23.27 21.51
CA ALA A 427 -15.70 -23.30 22.56
C ALA A 427 -16.00 -24.34 23.64
N ALA A 428 -17.28 -24.52 24.01
CA ALA A 428 -17.69 -25.53 24.99
C ALA A 428 -17.45 -26.96 24.52
N GLU A 429 -17.54 -27.24 23.22
CA GLU A 429 -17.23 -28.56 22.66
C GLU A 429 -15.73 -28.88 22.64
N LEU A 430 -14.89 -27.86 22.47
CA LEU A 430 -13.43 -27.98 22.46
C LEU A 430 -12.83 -28.11 23.87
N MET A 431 -13.58 -27.71 24.90
CA MET A 431 -13.16 -27.82 26.29
C MET A 431 -13.14 -29.28 26.75
N PRO A 432 -12.11 -29.70 27.52
CA PRO A 432 -12.08 -31.06 28.07
C PRO A 432 -13.29 -31.27 28.97
N LYS A 433 -14.13 -32.25 28.63
CA LYS A 433 -15.28 -32.64 29.44
C LYS A 433 -14.74 -33.10 30.80
N ALA A 434 -15.19 -32.46 31.87
CA ALA A 434 -14.81 -32.81 33.23
C ALA A 434 -15.31 -34.22 33.56
N GLU A 435 -14.50 -35.24 33.31
CA GLU A 435 -14.71 -36.55 33.91
C GLU A 435 -14.46 -36.43 35.42
N ALA A 436 -15.48 -36.78 36.19
CA ALA A 436 -15.45 -36.82 37.64
C ALA A 436 -14.45 -37.89 38.13
N LEU A 437 -13.16 -37.56 38.15
CA LEU A 437 -12.20 -38.25 39.00
C LEU A 437 -12.51 -37.87 40.45
N PHE A 438 -13.41 -38.61 41.10
CA PHE A 438 -13.37 -39.06 42.50
C PHE A 438 -14.70 -39.77 42.78
N GLY A 439 -14.76 -41.05 42.38
CA GLY A 439 -15.83 -41.96 42.78
C GLY A 439 -15.79 -42.20 44.28
N ASN A 440 -16.90 -41.89 44.95
CA ASN A 440 -17.18 -42.25 46.33
C ASN A 440 -17.12 -43.77 46.50
N THR A 441 -16.01 -44.30 47.01
CA THR A 441 -15.98 -45.61 47.68
C THR A 441 -15.73 -45.36 49.16
N SER A 442 -16.81 -45.20 49.92
CA SER A 442 -16.76 -45.27 51.37
C SER A 442 -16.37 -46.70 51.80
N PRO A 443 -15.29 -46.91 52.58
CA PRO A 443 -15.01 -48.21 53.16
C PRO A 443 -15.86 -48.41 54.43
N THR A 444 -16.61 -49.50 54.46
CA THR A 444 -17.33 -50.00 55.63
C THR A 444 -16.32 -50.42 56.71
N ILE A 445 -16.30 -49.71 57.84
CA ILE A 445 -15.59 -50.14 59.06
C ILE A 445 -16.61 -50.80 59.99
N GLY A 446 -16.59 -52.14 60.03
CA GLY A 446 -17.14 -52.93 61.13
C GLY A 446 -16.13 -52.98 62.27
N GLY A 447 -16.59 -52.71 63.49
CA GLY A 447 -15.73 -52.54 64.67
C GLY A 447 -15.00 -53.80 65.15
N GLY A 448 -13.88 -53.57 65.83
CA GLY A 448 -13.12 -54.59 66.55
C GLY A 448 -12.01 -53.95 67.38
N ASN A 449 -12.15 -54.04 68.69
CA ASN A 449 -11.36 -53.40 69.74
C ASN A 449 -9.88 -53.88 69.85
N ALA A 450 -9.10 -53.01 70.51
CA ALA A 450 -7.94 -53.29 71.39
C ALA A 450 -6.51 -53.43 70.81
N ASN A 451 -5.69 -52.46 71.24
CA ASN A 451 -4.23 -52.39 71.50
C ASN A 451 -3.54 -53.71 71.96
N PRO A 452 -2.19 -53.79 72.09
CA PRO A 452 -1.14 -52.78 71.83
C PRO A 452 0.13 -53.29 71.11
N LEU A 453 1.00 -52.30 70.83
CA LEU A 453 2.44 -52.40 70.59
C LEU A 453 3.14 -53.45 71.48
N GLY A 454 4.01 -54.22 70.83
CA GLY A 454 5.12 -54.96 71.43
C GLY A 454 6.25 -55.08 70.42
N VAL A 455 7.30 -54.28 70.67
CA VAL A 455 8.67 -54.29 70.12
C VAL A 455 8.89 -53.64 68.76
#